data_AF-A0A5E4K6X3-F1
#
_entry.id   AF-A0A5E4K6X3-F1
#
_cell.length_a   1.000
_cell.length_b   1.000
_cell.length_c   1.000
_cell.angle_alpha   90.00
_cell.angle_beta   90.00
_cell.angle_gamma   90.00
#
_symmetry.space_group_name_H-M   'P 1'
#
loop_
_entity.id
_entity.type
_entity.pdbx_description
1 polymer ?
#
loop_
_entity_poly.entity_id
_entity_poly.type
_entity_poly.pdbx_seq_one_letter_code
_entity_poly.pdbx_strand_id
1 'polypeptide(L)'
;MKSRLRGLMIGIVVSILIAGCVEKTHQDERYVNTSTPLFFPVQKYTNPRVQMTAELEGELVQINGCIRVNNYLLVWPYGFSVSANGEAIQINNSTGKPVAIVGDKVILSGGEKPGDIIANFSRELPSSRCSGPYWIVGDVVTDD
;
A
#
# COMPACT_ATOMS: atom_id res chain seq x y z
N MET A 1 -2.18 -51.19 -69.98
CA MET A 1 -3.59 -51.40 -70.39
C MET A 1 -4.43 -51.61 -69.14
N LYS A 2 -5.62 -50.96 -69.06
CA LYS A 2 -6.60 -50.93 -67.94
C LYS A 2 -6.20 -50.06 -66.74
N SER A 3 -7.03 -49.19 -66.19
CA SER A 3 -8.33 -48.60 -66.59
C SER A 3 -8.54 -47.38 -65.69
N ARG A 4 -9.02 -46.27 -66.26
CA ARG A 4 -9.56 -45.14 -65.49
C ARG A 4 -10.91 -45.53 -64.90
N LEU A 5 -11.16 -45.21 -63.64
CA LEU A 5 -12.53 -45.10 -63.12
C LEU A 5 -12.64 -43.82 -62.28
N ARG A 6 -13.52 -42.93 -62.72
CA ARG A 6 -13.94 -41.70 -62.07
C ARG A 6 -15.00 -42.01 -61.02
N GLY A 7 -15.03 -41.21 -59.96
CA GLY A 7 -16.14 -41.10 -59.00
C GLY A 7 -15.57 -40.93 -57.59
N LEU A 8 -16.08 -40.09 -56.71
CA LEU A 8 -17.16 -39.11 -56.70
C LEU A 8 -16.87 -38.31 -55.40
N MET A 9 -17.08 -36.99 -55.41
CA MET A 9 -16.98 -36.13 -54.22
C MET A 9 -17.83 -36.67 -53.05
N ILE A 10 -17.42 -36.40 -51.80
CA ILE A 10 -18.17 -36.33 -50.51
C ILE A 10 -17.17 -36.81 -49.42
N GLY A 11 -16.83 -36.13 -48.35
CA GLY A 11 -17.17 -34.83 -47.80
C GLY A 11 -16.22 -34.63 -46.61
N ILE A 12 -15.74 -33.40 -46.43
CA ILE A 12 -14.84 -33.02 -45.33
C ILE A 12 -15.64 -33.02 -44.04
N VAL A 13 -15.18 -33.74 -43.02
CA VAL A 13 -15.52 -33.44 -41.62
C VAL A 13 -14.22 -33.40 -40.83
N VAL A 14 -13.57 -32.24 -40.85
CA VAL A 14 -12.52 -31.92 -39.88
C VAL A 14 -13.23 -31.48 -38.61
N SER A 15 -13.36 -32.39 -37.65
CA SER A 15 -13.81 -32.04 -36.30
C SER A 15 -12.66 -31.33 -35.58
N ILE A 16 -12.58 -30.00 -35.75
CA ILE A 16 -11.75 -29.14 -34.92
C ILE A 16 -12.43 -29.06 -33.55
N LEU A 17 -11.98 -29.87 -32.59
CA LEU A 17 -12.29 -29.65 -31.19
C LEU A 17 -11.49 -28.43 -30.74
N ILE A 18 -12.09 -27.25 -30.86
CA ILE A 18 -11.60 -26.07 -30.15
C ILE A 18 -11.91 -26.35 -28.68
N ALA A 19 -10.93 -26.90 -27.96
CA ALA A 19 -10.90 -26.81 -26.51
C ALA A 19 -10.78 -25.33 -26.18
N GLY A 20 -11.93 -24.63 -26.14
CA GLY A 20 -12.00 -23.31 -25.54
C GLY A 20 -11.66 -23.49 -24.07
N CYS A 21 -10.43 -23.14 -23.70
CA CYS A 21 -10.15 -22.74 -22.34
C CYS A 21 -11.07 -21.54 -22.09
N VAL A 22 -12.24 -21.79 -21.48
CA VAL A 22 -12.87 -20.78 -20.65
C VAL A 22 -11.88 -20.59 -19.51
N GLU A 23 -10.95 -19.66 -19.72
CA GLU A 23 -10.21 -19.06 -18.64
C GLU A 23 -11.27 -18.36 -17.79
N LYS A 24 -11.71 -19.07 -16.76
CA LYS A 24 -12.47 -18.44 -15.69
C LYS A 24 -11.52 -17.42 -15.11
N THR A 25 -11.63 -16.19 -15.57
CA THR A 25 -11.19 -15.03 -14.83
C THR A 25 -11.92 -15.12 -13.50
N HIS A 26 -11.24 -15.69 -12.51
CA HIS A 26 -11.58 -15.53 -11.12
C HIS A 26 -11.35 -14.03 -10.89
N GLN A 27 -12.39 -13.24 -11.12
CA GLN A 27 -12.48 -11.89 -10.59
C GLN A 27 -12.48 -12.08 -9.08
N ASP A 28 -11.28 -12.11 -8.49
CA ASP A 28 -11.10 -11.78 -7.09
C ASP A 28 -11.69 -10.38 -6.93
N GLU A 29 -12.84 -10.29 -6.27
CA GLU A 29 -13.59 -9.08 -5.96
C GLU A 29 -12.84 -8.19 -4.96
N ARG A 30 -11.53 -8.02 -5.10
CA ARG A 30 -10.83 -6.84 -4.60
C ARG A 30 -11.07 -5.68 -5.55
N TYR A 31 -12.32 -5.25 -5.62
CA TYR A 31 -12.62 -3.87 -5.91
C TYR A 31 -12.04 -3.04 -4.77
N VAL A 32 -10.74 -2.73 -4.85
CA VAL A 32 -10.10 -1.72 -4.01
C VAL A 32 -10.88 -0.45 -4.29
N ASN A 33 -11.63 0.04 -3.30
CA ASN A 33 -12.24 1.36 -3.35
C ASN A 33 -11.11 2.40 -3.47
N THR A 34 -10.74 2.73 -4.71
CA THR A 34 -9.69 3.69 -5.11
C THR A 34 -10.13 5.14 -4.89
N SER A 35 -10.76 5.42 -3.75
CA SER A 35 -11.19 6.78 -3.40
C SER A 35 -11.19 7.07 -1.90
N THR A 36 -10.53 6.24 -1.07
CA THR A 36 -10.34 6.65 0.32
C THR A 36 -9.17 7.62 0.41
N PRO A 37 -9.38 8.89 0.82
CA PRO A 37 -8.30 9.85 0.91
C PRO A 37 -7.24 9.40 1.91
N LEU A 38 -5.97 9.55 1.53
CA LEU A 38 -4.88 9.21 2.40
C LEU A 38 -4.89 10.10 3.66
N PHE A 39 -4.76 9.47 4.82
CA PHE A 39 -4.62 10.13 6.11
C PHE A 39 -3.16 10.10 6.50
N PHE A 40 -2.59 11.28 6.71
CA PHE A 40 -1.17 11.42 6.99
C PHE A 40 -0.97 12.36 8.18
N PRO A 41 -1.31 11.91 9.41
CA PRO A 41 -1.26 12.76 10.57
C PRO A 41 0.19 13.12 10.89
N VAL A 42 0.43 14.41 11.10
CA VAL A 42 1.75 14.93 11.47
C VAL A 42 1.77 15.39 12.93
N GLN A 43 2.97 15.36 13.50
CA GLN A 43 3.22 15.89 14.84
C GLN A 43 3.07 17.41 14.83
N LYS A 44 2.63 17.97 15.96
CA LYS A 44 2.71 19.41 16.22
C LYS A 44 4.17 19.83 16.23
N TYR A 45 4.42 21.02 15.70
CA TYR A 45 5.73 21.64 15.82
C TYR A 45 6.10 21.84 17.29
N THR A 46 7.24 21.28 17.71
CA THR A 46 7.82 21.44 19.04
C THR A 46 9.32 21.69 18.90
N ASN A 47 9.87 22.58 19.76
CA ASN A 47 11.30 22.87 19.84
C ASN A 47 11.73 22.88 21.32
N PRO A 48 12.59 21.94 21.76
CA PRO A 48 13.19 20.85 20.99
C PRO A 48 12.15 19.78 20.58
N ARG A 49 12.46 19.02 19.52
CA ARG A 49 11.64 17.88 19.10
C ARG A 49 11.64 16.83 20.22
N VAL A 50 10.52 16.14 20.40
CA VAL A 50 10.46 14.99 21.29
C VAL A 50 11.31 13.87 20.69
N GLN A 51 12.43 13.53 21.34
CA GLN A 51 13.24 12.38 20.96
C GLN A 51 12.77 11.16 21.75
N MET A 52 12.25 10.16 21.06
CA MET A 52 11.96 8.85 21.63
C MET A 52 12.84 7.83 20.91
N THR A 53 13.45 6.93 21.68
CA THR A 53 14.51 6.03 21.20
C THR A 53 14.04 4.58 21.08
N ALA A 54 12.73 4.32 21.10
CA ALA A 54 12.23 2.99 20.81
C ALA A 54 12.27 2.73 19.31
N GLU A 55 12.35 1.47 18.93
CA GLU A 55 12.46 1.01 17.56
C GLU A 55 11.20 0.22 17.17
N LEU A 56 10.68 0.51 15.98
CA LEU A 56 9.59 -0.22 15.35
C LEU A 56 10.03 -0.64 13.95
N GLU A 57 10.23 -1.94 13.75
CA GLU A 57 10.58 -2.53 12.46
C GLU A 57 9.37 -3.24 11.84
N GLY A 58 9.15 -3.06 10.54
CA GLY A 58 8.16 -3.82 9.78
C GLY A 58 7.90 -3.25 8.39
N GLU A 59 6.88 -3.78 7.72
CA GLU A 59 6.47 -3.29 6.39
C GLU A 59 5.58 -2.05 6.51
N LEU A 60 5.88 -1.02 5.73
CA LEU A 60 5.08 0.19 5.64
C LEU A 60 3.86 -0.05 4.76
N VAL A 61 2.68 -0.19 5.37
CA VAL A 61 1.44 -0.56 4.64
C VAL A 61 0.41 0.55 4.66
N GLN A 62 -0.42 0.61 3.62
CA GLN A 62 -1.64 1.43 3.60
C GLN A 62 -2.87 0.54 3.82
N ILE A 63 -3.64 0.81 4.88
CA ILE A 63 -4.89 0.11 5.17
C ILE A 63 -6.01 1.15 5.31
N ASN A 64 -7.02 1.12 4.43
CA ASN A 64 -8.15 2.06 4.43
C ASN A 64 -7.72 3.54 4.46
N GLY A 65 -6.66 3.85 3.71
CA GLY A 65 -6.08 5.20 3.68
C GLY A 65 -5.31 5.60 4.94
N CYS A 66 -4.95 4.68 5.83
CA CYS A 66 -4.10 4.94 6.99
C CYS A 66 -2.73 4.27 6.77
N ILE A 67 -1.64 5.01 6.97
CA ILE A 67 -0.27 4.46 6.86
C ILE A 67 0.16 3.84 8.19
N ARG A 68 0.61 2.58 8.16
CA ARG A 68 0.89 1.77 9.35
C ARG A 68 2.15 0.91 9.24
N VAL A 69 2.67 0.52 10.41
CA VAL A 69 3.63 -0.57 10.60
C VAL A 69 3.16 -1.40 11.80
N ASN A 70 3.11 -2.73 11.70
CA ASN A 70 2.66 -3.64 12.78
C ASN A 70 1.37 -3.20 13.50
N ASN A 71 0.37 -2.73 12.74
CA ASN A 71 -0.89 -2.14 13.23
C ASN A 71 -0.80 -0.76 13.89
N TYR A 72 0.38 -0.19 14.13
CA TYR A 72 0.50 1.18 14.64
C TYR A 72 0.15 2.20 13.56
N LEU A 73 -0.69 3.18 13.88
CA LEU A 73 -0.85 4.37 13.05
C LEU A 73 0.37 5.27 13.25
N LEU A 74 1.07 5.58 12.16
CA LEU A 74 2.24 6.44 12.22
C LEU A 74 1.82 7.90 12.32
N VAL A 75 2.43 8.62 13.27
CA VAL A 75 2.32 10.09 13.41
C VAL A 75 3.66 10.70 13.01
N TRP A 76 3.70 11.25 11.81
CA TRP A 76 4.94 11.63 11.15
C TRP A 76 5.56 12.90 11.72
N PRO A 77 6.90 13.07 11.66
CA PRO A 77 7.52 14.28 12.16
C PRO A 77 7.00 15.53 11.45
N TYR A 78 6.98 16.65 12.16
CA TYR A 78 6.56 17.92 11.56
C TYR A 78 7.37 18.25 10.30
N GLY A 79 6.67 18.64 9.23
CA GLY A 79 7.22 18.96 7.92
C GLY A 79 7.30 17.77 6.96
N PHE A 80 7.14 16.54 7.43
CA PHE A 80 7.02 15.38 6.54
C PHE A 80 5.75 15.50 5.69
N SER A 81 5.79 14.91 4.51
CA SER A 81 4.68 14.92 3.56
C SER A 81 4.57 13.58 2.85
N VAL A 82 3.45 13.40 2.15
CA VAL A 82 3.20 12.23 1.33
C VAL A 82 2.83 12.65 -0.09
N SER A 83 3.36 11.95 -1.07
CA SER A 83 3.07 12.15 -2.49
C SER A 83 2.69 10.83 -3.12
N ALA A 84 1.65 10.84 -3.96
CA ALA A 84 1.30 9.71 -4.81
C ALA A 84 1.95 9.94 -6.19
N ASN A 85 2.93 9.10 -6.54
CA ASN A 85 3.58 9.10 -7.84
C ASN A 85 3.07 7.88 -8.62
N GLY A 86 1.99 8.06 -9.38
CA GLY A 86 1.27 6.94 -10.00
C GLY A 86 0.60 6.08 -8.94
N GLU A 87 0.95 4.79 -8.87
CA GLU A 87 0.42 3.85 -7.88
C GLU A 87 1.25 3.81 -6.58
N ALA A 88 2.47 4.36 -6.58
CA ALA A 88 3.35 4.34 -5.42
C ALA A 88 3.06 5.52 -4.47
N ILE A 89 2.85 5.22 -3.19
CA ILE A 89 2.74 6.23 -2.13
C ILE A 89 4.12 6.41 -1.50
N GLN A 90 4.67 7.60 -1.67
CA GLN A 90 6.02 7.95 -1.22
C GLN A 90 5.95 8.92 -0.04
N ILE A 91 6.72 8.63 1.00
CA ILE A 91 6.90 9.47 2.17
C ILE A 91 8.13 10.35 1.95
N ASN A 92 7.97 11.65 2.13
CA ASN A 92 9.03 12.64 2.01
C ASN A 92 9.30 13.30 3.36
N ASN A 93 10.57 13.49 3.69
CA ASN A 93 10.95 14.22 4.89
C ASN A 93 10.66 15.73 4.77
N SER A 94 11.02 16.50 5.80
CA SER A 94 10.81 17.95 5.82
C SER A 94 11.59 18.76 4.78
N THR A 95 12.57 18.16 4.10
CA THR A 95 13.29 18.79 2.98
C THR A 95 12.74 18.32 1.62
N GLY A 96 11.67 17.53 1.60
CA GLY A 96 11.11 16.94 0.38
C GLY A 96 11.88 15.75 -0.16
N LYS A 97 12.89 15.23 0.56
CA LYS A 97 13.63 14.04 0.14
C LYS A 97 12.78 12.79 0.39
N PRO A 98 12.67 11.85 -0.56
CA PRO A 98 12.04 10.54 -0.33
C PRO A 98 12.77 9.80 0.79
N VAL A 99 12.02 9.18 1.71
CA VAL A 99 12.56 8.39 2.83
C VAL A 99 11.92 7.02 3.00
N ALA A 100 10.79 6.75 2.35
CA ALA A 100 10.16 5.42 2.29
C ALA A 100 9.07 5.42 1.22
N ILE A 101 8.72 4.24 0.74
CA ILE A 101 7.58 3.95 -0.12
C ILE A 101 6.70 2.91 0.58
N VAL A 102 5.37 3.02 0.43
CA VAL A 102 4.46 1.98 0.91
C VAL A 102 4.80 0.64 0.23
N GLY A 103 5.04 -0.39 1.04
CA GLY A 103 5.58 -1.70 0.64
C GLY A 103 7.02 -1.92 1.12
N ASP A 104 7.76 -0.86 1.48
CA ASP A 104 9.12 -0.99 1.99
C ASP A 104 9.14 -1.61 3.40
N LYS A 105 10.22 -2.34 3.68
CA LYS A 105 10.61 -2.61 5.07
C LYS A 105 11.29 -1.38 5.65
N VAL A 106 10.83 -0.94 6.81
CA VAL A 106 11.31 0.27 7.48
C VAL A 106 11.67 -0.04 8.93
N ILE A 107 12.68 0.67 9.43
CA ILE A 107 13.01 0.76 10.85
C ILE A 107 12.72 2.20 11.27
N LEU A 108 11.78 2.35 12.20
CA LEU A 108 11.30 3.65 12.67
C LEU A 108 11.74 3.86 14.11
N SER A 109 12.49 4.93 14.39
CA SER A 109 12.64 5.38 15.77
C SER A 109 11.36 6.06 16.24
N GLY A 110 11.17 6.17 17.54
CA GLY A 110 10.00 6.83 18.09
C GLY A 110 9.50 6.22 19.39
N GLY A 111 8.19 6.24 19.56
CA GLY A 111 7.56 5.57 20.68
C GLY A 111 6.04 5.53 20.60
N GLU A 112 5.49 4.47 21.19
CA GLU A 112 4.06 4.26 21.30
C GLU A 112 3.39 5.34 22.17
N LYS A 113 2.16 5.73 21.79
CA LYS A 113 1.28 6.55 22.61
C LYS A 113 -0.15 5.99 22.60
N PRO A 114 -0.83 5.96 23.76
CA PRO A 114 -2.25 5.64 23.83
C PRO A 114 -3.10 6.77 23.22
N GLY A 115 -4.33 6.43 22.86
CA GLY A 115 -5.22 7.32 22.12
C GLY A 115 -5.85 8.46 22.93
N ASP A 116 -5.88 8.36 24.25
CA ASP A 116 -6.37 9.40 25.15
C ASP A 116 -5.47 10.64 25.16
N ILE A 117 -4.16 10.48 24.95
CA ILE A 117 -3.18 11.58 24.92
C ILE A 117 -2.75 11.99 23.51
N ILE A 118 -3.24 11.33 22.46
CA ILE A 118 -2.74 11.53 21.09
C ILE A 118 -2.97 12.95 20.56
N ALA A 119 -4.03 13.60 21.01
CA ALA A 119 -4.35 14.99 20.67
C ALA A 119 -3.27 15.98 21.13
N ASN A 120 -2.41 15.59 22.09
CA ASN A 120 -1.25 16.39 22.49
C ASN A 120 -0.18 16.41 21.40
N PHE A 121 -0.06 15.33 20.63
CA PHE A 121 1.00 15.12 19.63
C PHE A 121 0.59 15.54 18.23
N SER A 122 -0.67 15.38 17.82
CA SER A 122 -1.15 15.79 16.49
C SER A 122 -2.48 16.54 16.60
N ARG A 123 -2.69 17.55 15.74
CA ARG A 123 -3.97 18.26 15.63
C ARG A 123 -5.02 17.49 14.85
N GLU A 124 -4.61 16.48 14.10
CA GLU A 124 -5.47 15.67 13.22
C GLU A 124 -6.02 14.42 13.95
N LEU A 125 -5.52 14.16 15.17
CA LEU A 125 -5.85 13.01 15.98
C LEU A 125 -6.52 13.42 17.30
N PRO A 126 -7.37 12.56 17.89
CA PRO A 126 -7.74 11.22 17.41
C PRO A 126 -8.66 11.27 16.18
N SER A 127 -8.60 10.22 15.37
CA SER A 127 -9.49 10.03 14.21
C SER A 127 -10.26 8.72 14.39
N SER A 128 -11.57 8.75 14.16
CA SER A 128 -12.40 7.54 14.19
C SER A 128 -12.08 6.58 13.04
N ARG A 129 -11.57 7.11 11.91
CA ARG A 129 -11.18 6.31 10.74
C ARG A 129 -9.84 5.61 10.93
N CYS A 130 -8.87 6.33 11.48
CA CYS A 130 -7.53 5.82 11.73
C CYS A 130 -7.30 5.79 13.23
N SER A 131 -7.84 4.76 13.89
CA SER A 131 -7.65 4.54 15.32
C SER A 131 -6.24 4.01 15.62
N GLY A 132 -5.83 4.16 16.88
CA GLY A 132 -4.57 3.63 17.39
C GLY A 132 -4.52 2.09 17.46
N PRO A 133 -3.44 1.53 18.02
CA PRO A 133 -2.37 2.23 18.75
C PRO A 133 -1.54 3.15 17.85
N TYR A 134 -0.90 4.17 18.43
CA TYR A 134 -0.18 5.20 17.69
C TYR A 134 1.31 5.11 17.92
N TRP A 135 2.10 5.35 16.88
CA TRP A 135 3.55 5.48 16.98
C TRP A 135 3.97 6.91 16.60
N ILE A 136 4.61 7.61 17.54
CA ILE A 136 5.18 8.93 17.28
C ILE A 136 6.54 8.72 16.64
N VAL A 137 6.64 8.92 15.33
CA VAL A 137 7.87 8.66 14.57
C VAL A 137 8.95 9.70 14.93
N GLY A 138 10.15 9.24 15.28
CA GLY A 138 11.33 10.09 15.43
C GLY A 138 12.00 10.32 14.08
N ASP A 139 12.64 9.26 13.60
CA ASP A 139 13.37 9.17 12.34
C ASP A 139 13.00 7.88 11.59
N VAL A 140 13.33 7.85 10.30
CA VAL A 140 13.06 6.74 9.38
C VAL A 140 14.40 6.23 8.85
N VAL A 141 14.60 4.92 8.93
CA VAL A 141 15.72 4.21 8.29
C VAL A 141 15.13 3.17 7.35
N THR A 142 15.59 3.17 6.10
CA THR A 142 15.26 2.16 5.09
C THR A 142 16.50 1.32 4.82
N ASP A 143 16.30 0.01 4.64
CA ASP A 143 17.32 -0.83 4.02
C ASP A 143 17.34 -0.51 2.52
N ASP A 144 18.46 0.03 2.04
CA ASP A 144 18.71 0.33 0.61
C ASP A 144 19.02 -0.94 -0.20
#